data_AF-A0AAW3TEI7-F1
#
_entry.id   AF-A0AAW3TEI7-F1
#
_cell.length_a   1.000
_cell.length_b   1.000
_cell.length_c   1.000
_cell.angle_alpha   90.00
_cell.angle_beta   90.00
_cell.angle_gamma   90.00
#
_symmetry.space_group_name_H-M   'P 1'
#
loop_
_entity.id
_entity.type
_entity.pdbx_description
1 polymer ?
#
loop_
_entity_poly.entity_id
_entity_poly.type
_entity_poly.pdbx_seq_one_letter_code
_entity_poly.pdbx_strand_id
1 'polypeptide(L)'
;MPAYFFTLLLGLTEPLQFGTNLPTTALNNAVNQVECILFEMGAPFQLQTLPWLRARREVKLKRLDGYFTTHLMPEMKAYGRISSPIFLESWYWFTHPESINKPKNKMLYGAVRGSYQANWFKTQNIIAEVEVNSLEEIVNVMHHKRIDRILLDLDDFELAASNLGINKDEYQKEFFRYVPLGLFASHSLIKRLPEFMQQFDENINTCAQAPFSLSKSEEKQILDRLYSSAKTLLNLPSLVEEVQISNESPLSEPEIMKRDQLWIKESKHVGHADGLTMFDLPLSKLFKKWQSQFKGVVTELILTDSQGKNIAISKLTSDYWQGDENKFTKIFKQSKDYNFDSVTYDASTHHFQVQLSFPVLDDNNSHIGVLILGVDVEKALHSSNEKSN
;
A
#
# COMPACT_ATOMS: atom_id res chain seq x y z
N MET A 1 -28.48 32.62 8.03
CA MET A 1 -28.63 33.10 6.64
C MET A 1 -27.58 34.17 6.43
N PRO A 2 -26.67 33.97 5.47
CA PRO A 2 -27.03 34.11 4.06
C PRO A 2 -27.19 32.76 3.37
N ALA A 3 -28.12 32.78 2.43
CA ALA A 3 -28.56 31.65 1.65
C ALA A 3 -27.55 31.35 0.54
N TYR A 4 -26.91 30.18 0.60
CA TYR A 4 -26.37 29.55 -0.59
C TYR A 4 -27.42 28.57 -1.10
N PHE A 5 -28.04 29.00 -2.19
CA PHE A 5 -28.79 28.25 -3.20
C PHE A 5 -28.90 26.74 -2.96
N PHE A 6 -29.93 26.36 -2.22
CA PHE A 6 -30.52 25.03 -2.29
C PHE A 6 -31.73 25.16 -3.22
N THR A 7 -31.51 24.98 -4.52
CA THR A 7 -32.58 24.95 -5.53
C THR A 7 -32.36 23.79 -6.49
N LEU A 8 -32.93 22.66 -6.08
CA LEU A 8 -33.79 21.80 -6.90
C LEU A 8 -33.36 21.54 -8.35
N LEU A 9 -32.65 20.43 -8.55
CA LEU A 9 -32.88 19.51 -9.66
C LEU A 9 -33.01 18.10 -9.07
N LEU A 10 -34.06 17.87 -8.29
CA LEU A 10 -34.59 16.52 -8.04
C LEU A 10 -35.25 16.02 -9.34
N GLY A 11 -34.44 15.91 -10.40
CA GLY A 11 -34.70 14.88 -11.40
C GLY A 11 -34.51 13.55 -10.67
N LEU A 12 -35.45 12.62 -10.87
CA LEU A 12 -35.43 11.26 -10.33
C LEU A 12 -34.17 10.52 -10.82
N THR A 13 -33.01 10.82 -10.25
CA THR A 13 -31.81 9.99 -10.41
C THR A 13 -31.95 8.87 -9.39
N GLU A 14 -32.29 7.68 -9.89
CA GLU A 14 -32.27 6.49 -9.07
C GLU A 14 -30.91 6.40 -8.36
N PRO A 15 -30.89 6.13 -7.03
CA PRO A 15 -29.64 6.04 -6.29
C PRO A 15 -28.75 4.95 -6.88
N LEU A 16 -27.46 5.25 -7.01
CA LEU A 16 -26.47 4.30 -7.50
C LEU A 16 -26.46 3.04 -6.63
N GLN A 17 -26.55 1.88 -7.27
CA GLN A 17 -26.63 0.60 -6.57
C GLN A 17 -25.29 -0.13 -6.64
N PHE A 18 -24.59 -0.23 -5.50
CA PHE A 18 -23.30 -0.93 -5.42
C PHE A 18 -23.35 -2.14 -4.48
N GLY A 19 -22.73 -3.24 -4.91
CA GLY A 19 -22.54 -4.42 -4.09
C GLY A 19 -21.15 -4.47 -3.43
N THR A 20 -21.04 -5.11 -2.27
CA THR A 20 -19.76 -5.51 -1.68
C THR A 20 -19.94 -6.79 -0.87
N ASN A 21 -18.89 -7.59 -0.69
CA ASN A 21 -18.91 -8.72 0.24
C ASN A 21 -18.71 -8.29 1.71
N LEU A 22 -18.37 -7.02 1.93
CA LEU A 22 -18.08 -6.48 3.24
C LEU A 22 -19.37 -6.09 3.98
N PRO A 23 -19.36 -6.13 5.33
CA PRO A 23 -20.49 -5.66 6.12
C PRO A 23 -20.67 -4.15 5.92
N THR A 24 -21.86 -3.72 5.48
CA THR A 24 -22.21 -2.30 5.35
C THR A 24 -22.85 -1.72 6.62
N THR A 25 -23.15 -2.56 7.60
CA THR A 25 -23.78 -2.19 8.89
C THR A 25 -22.77 -2.08 10.03
N ALA A 26 -21.49 -2.33 9.77
CA ALA A 26 -20.40 -2.24 10.73
C ALA A 26 -19.26 -1.40 10.14
N LEU A 27 -18.42 -0.83 11.02
CA LEU A 27 -17.31 0.00 10.60
C LEU A 27 -16.33 -0.81 9.74
N ASN A 28 -16.12 -0.38 8.50
CA ASN A 28 -15.15 -0.97 7.60
C ASN A 28 -14.51 0.12 6.73
N ASN A 29 -13.19 0.18 6.70
CA ASN A 29 -12.45 1.25 6.03
C ASN A 29 -12.77 1.37 4.54
N ALA A 30 -12.88 0.24 3.83
CA ALA A 30 -13.18 0.25 2.40
C ALA A 30 -14.62 0.69 2.11
N VAL A 31 -15.58 0.26 2.94
CA VAL A 31 -16.98 0.72 2.85
C VAL A 31 -17.05 2.22 3.10
N ASN A 32 -16.49 2.69 4.22
CA ASN A 32 -16.54 4.10 4.59
C ASN A 32 -15.87 5.01 3.53
N GLN A 33 -14.76 4.55 2.93
CA GLN A 33 -14.08 5.29 1.88
C GLN A 33 -14.94 5.43 0.63
N VAL A 34 -15.61 4.35 0.19
CA VAL A 34 -16.55 4.41 -0.94
C VAL A 34 -17.74 5.32 -0.61
N GLU A 35 -18.29 5.23 0.60
CA GLU A 35 -19.37 6.12 1.05
C GLU A 35 -18.95 7.59 1.02
N CYS A 36 -17.75 7.91 1.52
CA CYS A 36 -17.18 9.26 1.44
C CYS A 36 -17.04 9.73 -0.01
N ILE A 37 -16.45 8.92 -0.89
CA ILE A 37 -16.24 9.30 -2.29
C ILE A 37 -17.58 9.59 -2.98
N LEU A 38 -18.55 8.68 -2.84
CA LEU A 38 -19.87 8.86 -3.44
C LEU A 38 -20.62 10.07 -2.86
N PHE A 39 -20.41 10.37 -1.58
CA PHE A 39 -20.95 11.55 -0.92
C PHE A 39 -20.33 12.85 -1.47
N GLU A 40 -19.00 12.93 -1.59
CA GLU A 40 -18.29 14.09 -2.16
C GLU A 40 -18.65 14.34 -3.63
N MET A 41 -18.93 13.27 -4.39
CA MET A 41 -19.45 13.37 -5.76
C MET A 41 -20.90 13.88 -5.83
N GLY A 42 -21.60 14.01 -4.69
CA GLY A 42 -23.00 14.39 -4.65
C GLY A 42 -23.96 13.35 -5.24
N ALA A 43 -23.54 12.09 -5.35
CA ALA A 43 -24.32 11.01 -5.94
C ALA A 43 -25.16 10.30 -4.88
N PRO A 44 -26.50 10.26 -4.97
CA PRO A 44 -27.29 9.41 -4.07
C PRO A 44 -26.92 7.93 -4.33
N PHE A 45 -26.72 7.15 -3.27
CA PHE A 45 -26.27 5.77 -3.39
C PHE A 45 -26.94 4.83 -2.39
N GLN A 46 -26.90 3.54 -2.69
CA GLN A 46 -27.28 2.46 -1.80
C GLN A 46 -26.27 1.31 -1.93
N LEU A 47 -25.71 0.90 -0.79
CA LEU A 47 -24.78 -0.21 -0.70
C LEU A 47 -25.52 -1.48 -0.25
N GLN A 48 -25.15 -2.61 -0.85
CA GLN A 48 -25.74 -3.92 -0.56
C GLN A 48 -24.65 -4.95 -0.25
N THR A 49 -24.71 -5.57 0.92
CA THR A 49 -23.82 -6.70 1.24
C THR A 49 -24.29 -7.95 0.50
N LEU A 50 -23.46 -8.44 -0.43
CA LEU A 50 -23.74 -9.56 -1.32
C LEU A 50 -22.47 -10.41 -1.53
N PRO A 51 -22.56 -11.75 -1.60
CA PRO A 51 -21.44 -12.58 -2.00
C PRO A 51 -20.90 -12.21 -3.40
N TRP A 52 -19.61 -12.39 -3.64
CA TRP A 52 -18.94 -11.96 -4.87
C TRP A 52 -19.58 -12.42 -6.18
N LEU A 53 -20.00 -13.70 -6.22
CA LEU A 53 -20.67 -14.26 -7.41
C LEU A 53 -22.04 -13.62 -7.64
N ARG A 54 -22.75 -13.27 -6.55
CA ARG A 54 -24.03 -12.58 -6.61
C ARG A 54 -23.81 -11.16 -7.15
N ALA A 55 -22.89 -10.40 -6.58
CA ALA A 55 -22.60 -9.03 -7.01
C ALA A 55 -22.23 -8.97 -8.51
N ARG A 56 -21.33 -9.85 -8.97
CA ARG A 56 -20.99 -9.97 -10.41
C ARG A 56 -22.20 -10.29 -11.28
N ARG A 57 -23.06 -11.20 -10.84
CA ARG A 57 -24.27 -11.59 -11.57
C ARG A 57 -25.26 -10.42 -11.66
N GLU A 58 -25.52 -9.71 -10.57
CA GLU A 58 -26.48 -8.60 -10.56
C GLU A 58 -26.01 -7.42 -11.44
N VAL A 59 -24.70 -7.16 -11.54
CA VAL A 59 -24.16 -6.20 -12.53
C VAL A 59 -24.40 -6.67 -13.96
N LYS A 60 -24.15 -7.94 -14.28
CA LYS A 60 -24.43 -8.49 -15.63
C LYS A 60 -25.91 -8.42 -15.99
N LEU A 61 -26.79 -8.56 -14.99
CA LEU A 61 -28.25 -8.40 -15.12
C LEU A 61 -28.71 -6.94 -15.09
N LYS A 62 -27.79 -5.96 -15.00
CA LYS A 62 -28.07 -4.52 -14.95
C LYS A 62 -28.92 -4.09 -13.75
N ARG A 63 -28.82 -4.80 -12.63
CA ARG A 63 -29.51 -4.48 -11.36
C ARG A 63 -28.61 -3.78 -10.35
N LEU A 64 -27.30 -3.88 -10.54
CA LEU A 64 -26.30 -3.09 -9.83
C LEU A 64 -25.52 -2.25 -10.84
N ASP A 65 -25.20 -1.03 -10.43
CA ASP A 65 -24.31 -0.12 -11.16
C ASP A 65 -22.85 -0.57 -11.08
N GLY A 66 -22.50 -1.28 -10.02
CA GLY A 66 -21.16 -1.82 -9.81
C GLY A 66 -21.01 -2.64 -8.54
N TYR A 67 -19.77 -2.95 -8.20
CA TYR A 67 -19.38 -3.50 -6.90
C TYR A 67 -17.94 -3.11 -6.60
N PHE A 68 -17.57 -3.04 -5.33
CA PHE A 68 -16.24 -2.62 -4.90
C PHE A 68 -15.57 -3.66 -4.02
N THR A 69 -14.35 -3.33 -3.56
CA THR A 69 -13.33 -4.26 -3.05
C THR A 69 -13.00 -5.37 -4.06
N THR A 70 -12.87 -5.01 -5.35
CA THR A 70 -12.56 -5.97 -6.43
C THR A 70 -11.29 -5.64 -7.18
N HIS A 71 -10.60 -6.65 -7.72
CA HIS A 71 -9.61 -6.45 -8.77
C HIS A 71 -10.22 -6.69 -10.15
N LEU A 72 -9.60 -6.17 -11.21
CA LEU A 72 -10.08 -6.33 -12.58
C LEU A 72 -9.62 -7.67 -13.19
N MET A 73 -10.56 -8.58 -13.43
CA MET A 73 -10.31 -9.82 -14.17
C MET A 73 -10.54 -9.62 -15.68
N PRO A 74 -9.86 -10.37 -16.57
CA PRO A 74 -9.99 -10.20 -18.02
C PRO A 74 -11.44 -10.23 -18.53
N GLU A 75 -12.28 -11.12 -18.01
CA GLU A 75 -13.68 -11.23 -18.40
C GLU A 75 -14.53 -10.02 -18.00
N MET A 76 -14.09 -9.26 -16.99
CA MET A 76 -14.80 -8.07 -16.50
C MET A 76 -14.72 -6.90 -17.48
N LYS A 77 -13.63 -6.82 -18.27
CA LYS A 77 -13.39 -5.75 -19.25
C LYS A 77 -14.49 -5.65 -20.31
N ALA A 78 -15.20 -6.75 -20.56
CA ALA A 78 -16.31 -6.76 -21.52
C ALA A 78 -17.54 -5.98 -21.05
N TYR A 79 -17.69 -5.69 -19.75
CA TYR A 79 -18.92 -5.12 -19.19
C TYR A 79 -18.71 -4.02 -18.15
N GLY A 80 -17.49 -3.52 -17.96
CA GLY A 80 -17.21 -2.40 -17.06
C GLY A 80 -15.73 -2.05 -16.95
N ARG A 81 -15.44 -1.10 -16.07
CA ARG A 81 -14.09 -0.61 -15.75
C ARG A 81 -13.92 -0.57 -14.24
N ILE A 82 -12.67 -0.63 -13.79
CA ILE A 82 -12.29 -0.48 -12.39
C ILE A 82 -11.74 0.93 -12.15
N SER A 83 -11.97 1.48 -10.97
CA SER A 83 -11.36 2.72 -10.48
C SER A 83 -9.87 2.54 -10.23
N SER A 84 -9.20 3.65 -9.93
CA SER A 84 -7.92 3.60 -9.23
C SER A 84 -8.08 2.88 -7.87
N PRO A 85 -7.02 2.26 -7.32
CA PRO A 85 -7.11 1.46 -6.11
C PRO A 85 -7.61 2.28 -4.92
N ILE A 86 -8.60 1.74 -4.20
CA ILE A 86 -9.12 2.30 -2.94
C ILE A 86 -8.69 1.47 -1.74
N PHE A 87 -8.42 0.18 -1.93
CA PHE A 87 -8.03 -0.74 -0.87
C PHE A 87 -6.86 -1.61 -1.34
N LEU A 88 -6.02 -2.05 -0.40
CA LEU A 88 -4.89 -2.92 -0.68
C LEU A 88 -5.03 -4.19 0.16
N GLU A 89 -5.23 -5.34 -0.48
CA GLU A 89 -5.15 -6.63 0.20
C GLU A 89 -3.71 -7.14 0.19
N SER A 90 -3.29 -7.72 1.31
CA SER A 90 -1.97 -8.32 1.50
C SER A 90 -2.14 -9.83 1.45
N TRP A 91 -1.91 -10.44 0.29
CA TRP A 91 -2.14 -11.88 0.14
C TRP A 91 -1.00 -12.68 0.75
N TYR A 92 -1.35 -13.57 1.68
CA TYR A 92 -0.45 -14.53 2.29
C TYR A 92 -0.93 -15.95 2.04
N TRP A 93 0.03 -16.82 1.78
CA TRP A 93 -0.18 -18.24 1.91
C TRP A 93 -0.11 -18.63 3.38
N PHE A 94 -1.18 -19.24 3.87
CA PHE A 94 -1.25 -19.82 5.20
C PHE A 94 -1.15 -21.34 5.07
N THR A 95 -0.15 -21.93 5.73
CA THR A 95 0.07 -23.38 5.75
C THR A 95 -0.17 -23.91 7.15
N HIS A 96 -0.95 -24.99 7.26
CA HIS A 96 -1.20 -25.67 8.51
C HIS A 96 0.13 -26.15 9.13
N PRO A 97 0.36 -26.02 10.45
CA PRO A 97 1.62 -26.39 11.11
C PRO A 97 2.06 -27.83 10.83
N GLU A 98 1.11 -28.77 10.78
CA GLU A 98 1.42 -30.18 10.44
C GLU A 98 1.74 -30.44 8.97
N SER A 99 1.61 -29.44 8.11
CA SER A 99 1.77 -29.55 6.65
C SER A 99 2.95 -28.74 6.11
N ILE A 100 3.72 -28.05 6.98
CA ILE A 100 4.88 -27.23 6.60
C ILE A 100 5.89 -27.99 5.72
N ASN A 101 6.17 -29.25 6.06
CA ASN A 101 7.13 -30.09 5.33
C ASN A 101 6.52 -30.87 4.17
N LYS A 102 5.22 -30.69 3.89
CA LYS A 102 4.54 -31.39 2.81
C LYS A 102 4.97 -30.79 1.47
N PRO A 103 5.33 -31.59 0.45
CA PRO A 103 5.62 -31.05 -0.88
C PRO A 103 4.45 -30.23 -1.44
N LYS A 104 4.71 -29.04 -2.00
CA LYS A 104 3.68 -28.11 -2.52
C LYS A 104 2.71 -28.79 -3.52
N ASN A 105 3.19 -29.74 -4.32
CA ASN A 105 2.38 -30.50 -5.29
C ASN A 105 1.51 -31.61 -4.68
N LYS A 106 1.64 -31.88 -3.37
CA LYS A 106 0.81 -32.84 -2.62
C LYS A 106 -0.10 -32.14 -1.60
N MET A 107 0.00 -30.82 -1.49
CA MET A 107 -0.85 -30.04 -0.60
C MET A 107 -2.28 -30.02 -1.12
N LEU A 108 -3.23 -30.11 -0.20
CA LEU A 108 -4.65 -29.91 -0.43
C LEU A 108 -4.93 -28.43 -0.20
N TYR A 109 -5.47 -27.76 -1.20
CA TYR A 109 -5.79 -26.35 -1.16
C TYR A 109 -7.27 -26.16 -0.85
N GLY A 110 -7.58 -25.05 -0.21
CA GLY A 110 -8.97 -24.61 -0.10
C GLY A 110 -9.11 -23.13 -0.39
N ALA A 111 -10.31 -22.73 -0.77
CA ALA A 111 -10.62 -21.36 -1.11
C ALA A 111 -12.07 -20.99 -0.74
N VAL A 112 -12.32 -19.70 -0.59
CA VAL A 112 -13.69 -19.19 -0.47
C VAL A 112 -14.29 -19.11 -1.87
N ARG A 113 -15.45 -19.72 -2.06
CA ARG A 113 -16.12 -19.83 -3.35
C ARG A 113 -16.33 -18.46 -3.99
N GLY A 114 -15.80 -18.32 -5.20
CA GLY A 114 -15.97 -17.11 -6.00
C GLY A 114 -15.14 -15.90 -5.55
N SER A 115 -14.28 -16.06 -4.55
CA SER A 115 -13.28 -15.06 -4.18
C SER A 115 -12.26 -14.85 -5.30
N TYR A 116 -11.41 -13.84 -5.14
CA TYR A 116 -10.32 -13.59 -6.06
C TYR A 116 -9.25 -14.66 -6.01
N GLN A 117 -8.95 -15.17 -4.82
CA GLN A 117 -8.00 -16.25 -4.60
C GLN A 117 -8.48 -17.54 -5.28
N ALA A 118 -9.77 -17.87 -5.19
CA ALA A 118 -10.36 -19.00 -5.92
C ALA A 118 -10.28 -18.84 -7.45
N ASN A 119 -10.48 -17.63 -7.97
CA ASN A 119 -10.32 -17.38 -9.41
C ASN A 119 -8.84 -17.42 -9.81
N TRP A 120 -7.95 -16.89 -8.98
CA TRP A 120 -6.50 -16.92 -9.21
C TRP A 120 -5.98 -18.37 -9.24
N PHE A 121 -6.46 -19.26 -8.36
CA PHE A 121 -6.14 -20.70 -8.42
C PHE A 121 -6.43 -21.30 -9.81
N LYS A 122 -7.58 -20.96 -10.41
CA LYS A 122 -7.94 -21.43 -11.77
C LYS A 122 -6.94 -20.97 -12.82
N THR A 123 -6.46 -19.72 -12.72
CA THR A 123 -5.44 -19.20 -13.65
C THR A 123 -4.09 -19.88 -13.51
N GLN A 124 -3.80 -20.44 -12.33
CA GLN A 124 -2.55 -21.15 -12.03
C GLN A 124 -2.70 -22.68 -12.15
N ASN A 125 -3.85 -23.19 -12.58
CA ASN A 125 -4.18 -24.62 -12.57
C ASN A 125 -4.04 -25.28 -11.18
N ILE A 126 -4.26 -24.52 -10.10
CA ILE A 126 -4.39 -25.04 -8.74
C ILE A 126 -5.84 -25.47 -8.53
N ILE A 127 -6.04 -26.69 -8.03
CA ILE A 127 -7.37 -27.20 -7.68
C ILE A 127 -7.63 -26.83 -6.22
N ALA A 128 -8.79 -26.26 -5.92
CA ALA A 128 -9.27 -26.13 -4.54
C ALA A 128 -10.10 -27.38 -4.20
N GLU A 129 -9.53 -28.28 -3.41
CA GLU A 129 -10.19 -29.51 -2.98
C GLU A 129 -11.40 -29.24 -2.09
N VAL A 130 -11.38 -28.14 -1.36
CA VAL A 130 -12.52 -27.65 -0.58
C VAL A 130 -12.81 -26.20 -0.92
N GLU A 131 -14.03 -25.94 -1.39
CA GLU A 131 -14.59 -24.58 -1.51
C GLU A 131 -15.71 -24.35 -0.51
N VAL A 132 -15.57 -23.31 0.30
CA VAL A 132 -16.53 -22.92 1.34
C VAL A 132 -17.20 -21.58 1.02
N ASN A 133 -18.13 -21.10 1.86
CA ASN A 133 -18.85 -19.85 1.58
C ASN A 133 -18.44 -18.65 2.46
N SER A 134 -17.62 -18.83 3.49
CA SER A 134 -17.12 -17.72 4.34
C SER A 134 -15.65 -17.87 4.74
N LEU A 135 -15.06 -16.79 5.26
CA LEU A 135 -13.68 -16.75 5.75
C LEU A 135 -13.50 -17.64 6.99
N GLU A 136 -14.43 -17.60 7.93
CA GLU A 136 -14.40 -18.43 9.14
C GLU A 136 -14.49 -19.91 8.77
N GLU A 137 -15.32 -20.27 7.80
CA GLU A 137 -15.45 -21.66 7.37
C GLU A 137 -14.13 -22.18 6.79
N ILE A 138 -13.41 -21.39 5.98
CA ILE A 138 -12.16 -21.85 5.36
C ILE A 138 -11.05 -22.00 6.40
N VAL A 139 -10.94 -21.05 7.34
CA VAL A 139 -9.97 -21.12 8.44
C VAL A 139 -10.26 -22.31 9.35
N ASN A 140 -11.53 -22.56 9.65
CA ASN A 140 -11.96 -23.70 10.46
C ASN A 140 -11.67 -25.05 9.76
N VAL A 141 -11.90 -25.15 8.45
CA VAL A 141 -11.58 -26.35 7.65
C VAL A 141 -10.06 -26.63 7.63
N MET A 142 -9.24 -25.58 7.49
CA MET A 142 -7.79 -25.71 7.59
C MET A 142 -7.34 -26.11 8.99
N HIS A 143 -7.89 -25.51 10.04
CA HIS A 143 -7.59 -25.85 11.44
C HIS A 143 -7.85 -27.33 11.77
N HIS A 144 -8.91 -27.89 11.22
CA HIS A 144 -9.21 -29.34 11.33
C HIS A 144 -8.46 -30.21 10.31
N LYS A 145 -7.42 -29.66 9.66
CA LYS A 145 -6.53 -30.35 8.71
C LYS A 145 -7.25 -31.06 7.56
N ARG A 146 -8.41 -30.56 7.12
CA ARG A 146 -9.08 -31.08 5.92
C ARG A 146 -8.44 -30.56 4.63
N ILE A 147 -7.73 -29.45 4.75
CA ILE A 147 -6.87 -28.83 3.74
C ILE A 147 -5.54 -28.45 4.41
N ASP A 148 -4.48 -28.34 3.62
CA ASP A 148 -3.15 -28.01 4.09
C ASP A 148 -2.82 -26.52 3.97
N ARG A 149 -3.39 -25.87 2.94
CA ARG A 149 -2.93 -24.54 2.55
C ARG A 149 -4.04 -23.68 1.95
N ILE A 150 -4.08 -22.41 2.33
CA ILE A 150 -5.05 -21.43 1.82
C ILE A 150 -4.33 -20.13 1.46
N LEU A 151 -4.94 -19.35 0.57
CA LEU A 151 -4.49 -18.01 0.21
C LEU A 151 -5.58 -17.04 0.66
N LEU A 152 -5.23 -16.10 1.54
CA LEU A 152 -6.14 -15.09 2.08
C LEU A 152 -5.41 -13.76 2.27
N ASP A 153 -6.18 -12.69 2.44
CA ASP A 153 -5.66 -11.46 3.02
C ASP A 153 -5.19 -11.69 4.47
N LEU A 154 -4.14 -10.98 4.89
CA LEU A 154 -3.57 -11.12 6.23
C LEU A 154 -4.60 -10.79 7.32
N ASP A 155 -5.22 -9.62 7.24
CA ASP A 155 -6.14 -9.15 8.27
C ASP A 155 -7.41 -10.01 8.29
N ASP A 156 -7.90 -10.44 7.12
CA ASP A 156 -9.02 -11.39 7.02
C ASP A 156 -8.72 -12.72 7.75
N PHE A 157 -7.51 -13.27 7.59
CA PHE A 157 -7.11 -14.48 8.30
C PHE A 157 -7.02 -14.25 9.81
N GLU A 158 -6.38 -13.15 10.24
CA GLU A 158 -6.22 -12.86 11.67
C GLU A 158 -7.57 -12.62 12.37
N LEU A 159 -8.48 -11.92 11.70
CA LEU A 159 -9.84 -11.70 12.17
C LEU A 159 -10.64 -13.01 12.26
N ALA A 160 -10.64 -13.81 11.20
CA ALA A 160 -11.34 -15.09 11.19
C ALA A 160 -10.79 -16.06 12.25
N ALA A 161 -9.47 -16.14 12.41
CA ALA A 161 -8.83 -16.95 13.46
C ALA A 161 -9.22 -16.44 14.86
N SER A 162 -9.21 -15.13 15.08
CA SER A 162 -9.62 -14.51 16.35
C SER A 162 -11.09 -14.82 16.69
N ASN A 163 -12.00 -14.71 15.71
CA ASN A 163 -13.42 -15.02 15.87
C ASN A 163 -13.66 -16.50 16.24
N LEU A 164 -12.79 -17.39 15.77
CA LEU A 164 -12.84 -18.83 16.05
C LEU A 164 -12.07 -19.25 17.30
N GLY A 165 -11.36 -18.33 17.96
CA GLY A 165 -10.48 -18.65 19.09
C GLY A 165 -9.25 -19.49 18.71
N ILE A 166 -8.81 -19.41 17.45
CA ILE A 166 -7.65 -20.13 16.92
C ILE A 166 -6.39 -19.29 17.11
N ASN A 167 -5.32 -19.92 17.57
CA ASN A 167 -4.01 -19.26 17.67
C ASN A 167 -3.38 -19.08 16.28
N LYS A 168 -3.52 -17.87 15.73
CA LYS A 168 -3.00 -17.50 14.40
C LYS A 168 -1.48 -17.64 14.24
N ASP A 169 -0.72 -17.62 15.34
CA ASP A 169 0.75 -17.65 15.32
C ASP A 169 1.32 -19.07 15.10
N GLU A 170 0.48 -20.10 15.17
CA GLU A 170 0.87 -21.49 14.87
C GLU A 170 0.96 -21.77 13.36
N TYR A 171 0.41 -20.90 12.53
CA TYR A 171 0.35 -21.08 11.08
C TYR A 171 1.55 -20.42 10.41
N GLN A 172 2.17 -21.15 9.48
CA GLN A 172 3.21 -20.56 8.65
C GLN A 172 2.56 -19.60 7.65
N LYS A 173 3.01 -18.34 7.68
CA LYS A 173 2.60 -17.26 6.77
C LYS A 173 3.73 -17.02 5.76
N GLU A 174 3.41 -17.05 4.46
CA GLU A 174 4.35 -16.71 3.37
C GLU A 174 3.70 -15.60 2.54
N PHE A 175 4.30 -14.39 2.56
CA PHE A 175 3.84 -13.27 1.73
C PHE A 175 3.83 -13.71 0.27
N PHE A 176 2.75 -13.41 -0.44
CA PHE A 176 2.62 -13.71 -1.85
C PHE A 176 2.68 -12.45 -2.72
N ARG A 177 1.80 -11.47 -2.47
CA ARG A 177 1.77 -10.18 -3.18
C ARG A 177 0.76 -9.23 -2.56
N TYR A 178 0.84 -7.96 -2.92
CA TYR A 178 -0.29 -7.06 -2.73
C TYR A 178 -1.28 -7.15 -3.89
N VAL A 179 -2.56 -6.94 -3.59
CA VAL A 179 -3.62 -6.90 -4.58
C VAL A 179 -4.37 -5.57 -4.46
N PRO A 180 -4.22 -4.66 -5.43
CA PRO A 180 -4.98 -3.42 -5.44
C PRO A 180 -6.44 -3.72 -5.77
N LEU A 181 -7.33 -3.23 -4.91
CA LEU A 181 -8.77 -3.36 -5.06
C LEU A 181 -9.40 -2.00 -5.30
N GLY A 182 -10.32 -1.96 -6.26
CA GLY A 182 -11.06 -0.78 -6.70
C GLY A 182 -12.57 -0.98 -6.63
N LEU A 183 -13.28 0.05 -7.09
CA LEU A 183 -14.68 -0.01 -7.44
C LEU A 183 -14.80 -0.37 -8.93
N PHE A 184 -15.53 -1.45 -9.23
CA PHE A 184 -15.90 -1.81 -10.58
C PHE A 184 -17.23 -1.17 -10.96
N ALA A 185 -17.20 -0.27 -11.94
CA ALA A 185 -18.36 0.37 -12.52
C ALA A 185 -18.77 -0.32 -13.82
N SER A 186 -20.06 -0.63 -13.96
CA SER A 186 -20.61 -1.21 -15.17
C SER A 186 -20.54 -0.24 -16.37
N HIS A 187 -20.52 -0.78 -17.59
CA HIS A 187 -20.66 0.06 -18.79
C HIS A 187 -21.99 0.82 -18.82
N SER A 188 -23.05 0.30 -18.19
CA SER A 188 -24.33 1.00 -18.08
C SER A 188 -24.22 2.27 -17.25
N LEU A 189 -23.55 2.18 -16.09
CA LEU A 189 -23.24 3.33 -15.24
C LEU A 189 -22.39 4.35 -15.99
N ILE A 190 -21.27 3.90 -16.57
CA ILE A 190 -20.33 4.80 -17.27
C ILE A 190 -21.01 5.50 -18.47
N LYS A 191 -21.94 4.82 -19.15
CA LYS A 191 -22.72 5.45 -20.23
C LYS A 191 -23.72 6.49 -19.69
N ARG A 192 -24.30 6.25 -18.51
CA ARG A 192 -25.26 7.14 -17.85
C ARG A 192 -24.56 8.36 -17.23
N LEU A 193 -23.37 8.17 -16.66
CA LEU A 193 -22.54 9.17 -16.01
C LEU A 193 -21.09 9.06 -16.54
N PRO A 194 -20.77 9.71 -17.69
CA PRO A 194 -19.46 9.59 -18.33
C PRO A 194 -18.27 10.02 -17.48
N GLU A 195 -18.48 11.00 -16.59
CA GLU A 195 -17.45 11.53 -15.69
C GLU A 195 -17.32 10.73 -14.39
N PHE A 196 -18.17 9.73 -14.14
CA PHE A 196 -18.21 8.99 -12.88
C PHE A 196 -16.84 8.46 -12.47
N MET A 197 -16.11 7.83 -13.39
CA MET A 197 -14.79 7.24 -13.09
C MET A 197 -13.76 8.31 -12.71
N GLN A 198 -13.77 9.44 -13.41
CA GLN A 198 -12.83 10.53 -13.16
C GLN A 198 -13.13 11.17 -11.80
N GLN A 199 -14.39 11.54 -11.56
CA GLN A 199 -14.82 12.15 -10.30
C GLN A 199 -14.61 11.20 -9.10
N PHE A 200 -14.82 9.89 -9.29
CA PHE A 200 -14.53 8.89 -8.27
C PHE A 200 -13.04 8.89 -7.93
N ASP A 201 -12.17 8.80 -8.93
CA ASP A 201 -10.72 8.75 -8.75
C ASP A 201 -10.15 10.04 -8.13
N GLU A 202 -10.68 11.21 -8.49
CA GLU A 202 -10.28 12.53 -7.93
C GLU A 202 -10.54 12.64 -6.43
N ASN A 203 -11.53 11.92 -5.90
CA ASN A 203 -11.90 11.95 -4.49
C ASN A 203 -11.22 10.86 -3.63
N ILE A 204 -10.49 9.90 -4.23
CA ILE A 204 -9.88 8.77 -3.50
C ILE A 204 -8.96 9.25 -2.39
N ASN A 205 -8.08 10.21 -2.69
CA ASN A 205 -7.07 10.70 -1.75
C ASN A 205 -7.71 11.49 -0.59
N THR A 206 -8.71 12.32 -0.89
CA THR A 206 -9.45 13.10 0.11
C THR A 206 -10.22 12.22 1.08
N CYS A 207 -10.77 11.11 0.59
CA CYS A 207 -11.60 10.19 1.35
C CYS A 207 -10.86 8.99 1.96
N ALA A 208 -9.54 8.89 1.76
CA ALA A 208 -8.75 7.83 2.35
C ALA A 208 -8.73 7.96 3.89
N GLN A 209 -9.45 7.08 4.59
CA GLN A 209 -9.55 7.12 6.06
C GLN A 209 -8.23 6.82 6.77
N ALA A 210 -7.41 6.01 6.13
CA ALA A 210 -6.01 5.81 6.49
C ALA A 210 -5.24 5.63 5.18
N PRO A 211 -4.04 6.22 5.06
CA PRO A 211 -3.19 5.87 3.94
C PRO A 211 -2.82 4.39 4.07
N PHE A 212 -2.57 3.69 2.95
CA PHE A 212 -2.16 2.28 3.01
C PHE A 212 -0.98 2.16 3.97
N SER A 213 -1.06 1.27 4.95
CA SER A 213 -0.04 1.09 5.97
C SER A 213 0.31 -0.38 6.08
N LEU A 214 1.56 -0.64 6.45
CA LEU A 214 2.02 -2.00 6.69
C LEU A 214 1.32 -2.56 7.94
N SER A 215 0.99 -3.84 7.91
CA SER A 215 0.65 -4.56 9.14
C SER A 215 1.87 -4.60 10.09
N LYS A 216 1.63 -4.81 11.38
CA LYS A 216 2.72 -4.94 12.38
C LYS A 216 3.70 -6.07 12.04
N SER A 217 3.20 -7.14 11.41
CA SER A 217 4.03 -8.27 10.98
C SER A 217 4.95 -7.87 9.83
N GLU A 218 4.44 -7.09 8.87
CA GLU A 218 5.20 -6.60 7.72
C GLU A 218 6.25 -5.57 8.12
N GLU A 219 5.88 -4.61 8.97
CA GLU A 219 6.84 -3.66 9.55
C GLU A 219 8.00 -4.41 10.20
N LYS A 220 7.71 -5.43 11.02
CA LYS A 220 8.72 -6.23 11.69
C LYS A 220 9.62 -6.97 10.69
N GLN A 221 9.06 -7.61 9.67
CA GLN A 221 9.85 -8.37 8.70
C GLN A 221 10.78 -7.46 7.90
N ILE A 222 10.29 -6.28 7.47
CA ILE A 222 11.10 -5.29 6.74
C ILE A 222 12.20 -4.72 7.66
N LEU A 223 11.85 -4.40 8.91
CA LEU A 223 12.79 -3.89 9.89
C LEU A 223 13.89 -4.91 10.19
N ASP A 224 13.53 -6.17 10.48
CA ASP A 224 14.49 -7.26 10.77
C ASP A 224 15.47 -7.46 9.59
N ARG A 225 15.04 -7.19 8.35
CA ARG A 225 15.88 -7.28 7.14
C ARG A 225 16.84 -6.11 6.94
N LEU A 226 16.41 -4.88 7.27
CA LEU A 226 17.14 -3.66 6.91
C LEU A 226 17.86 -2.98 8.08
N TYR A 227 17.37 -3.17 9.30
CA TYR A 227 17.74 -2.36 10.47
C TYR A 227 19.24 -2.43 10.78
N SER A 228 19.85 -3.62 10.86
CA SER A 228 21.27 -3.76 11.18
C SER A 228 22.18 -3.08 10.13
N SER A 229 21.86 -3.27 8.85
CA SER A 229 22.60 -2.64 7.75
C SER A 229 22.42 -1.13 7.72
N ALA A 230 21.22 -0.64 8.03
CA ALA A 230 20.93 0.79 8.13
C ALA A 230 21.65 1.43 9.32
N LYS A 231 21.67 0.78 10.49
CA LYS A 231 22.45 1.23 11.66
C LYS A 231 23.96 1.29 11.37
N THR A 232 24.48 0.33 10.62
CA THR A 232 25.89 0.38 10.19
C THR A 232 26.17 1.62 9.34
N LEU A 233 25.25 1.99 8.45
CA LEU A 233 25.35 3.20 7.62
C LEU A 233 25.26 4.48 8.47
N LEU A 234 24.31 4.53 9.42
CA LEU A 234 24.11 5.66 10.34
C LEU A 234 25.32 5.93 11.23
N ASN A 235 26.07 4.90 11.60
CA ASN A 235 27.26 5.01 12.44
C ASN A 235 28.54 5.36 11.67
N LEU A 236 28.44 5.67 10.37
CA LEU A 236 29.60 6.13 9.61
C LEU A 236 29.98 7.55 10.04
N PRO A 237 31.23 7.80 10.49
CA PRO A 237 31.65 9.13 10.90
C PRO A 237 31.44 10.18 9.81
N SER A 238 31.75 9.82 8.55
CA SER A 238 31.55 10.71 7.40
C SER A 238 30.08 11.08 7.14
N LEU A 239 29.13 10.24 7.55
CA LEU A 239 27.71 10.57 7.42
C LEU A 239 27.31 11.63 8.45
N VAL A 240 27.70 11.41 9.71
CA VAL A 240 27.40 12.33 10.83
C VAL A 240 28.07 13.68 10.59
N GLU A 241 29.33 13.69 10.14
CA GLU A 241 30.09 14.91 9.83
C GLU A 241 29.40 15.77 8.76
N GLU A 242 28.94 15.17 7.66
CA GLU A 242 28.24 15.92 6.60
C GLU A 242 26.90 16.51 7.08
N VAL A 243 26.20 15.81 7.98
CA VAL A 243 24.98 16.32 8.62
C VAL A 243 25.30 17.50 9.53
N GLN A 244 26.38 17.42 10.31
CA GLN A 244 26.83 18.53 11.16
C GLN A 244 27.23 19.75 10.32
N ILE A 245 28.01 19.57 9.26
CA ILE A 245 28.42 20.64 8.33
C ILE A 245 27.19 21.33 7.71
N SER A 246 26.20 20.56 7.25
CA SER A 246 24.96 21.13 6.71
C SER A 246 24.17 21.95 7.75
N ASN A 247 24.17 21.49 9.01
CA ASN A 247 23.51 22.18 10.12
C ASN A 247 24.24 23.45 10.59
N GLU A 248 25.55 23.61 10.32
CA GLU A 248 26.31 24.84 10.61
C GLU A 248 25.88 26.02 9.72
N SER A 249 25.22 25.74 8.58
CA SER A 249 24.71 26.73 7.64
C SER A 249 23.18 26.64 7.51
N PRO A 250 22.42 27.03 8.55
CA PRO A 250 20.97 27.02 8.49
C PRO A 250 20.48 28.05 7.48
N LEU A 251 19.43 27.68 6.74
CA LEU A 251 18.78 28.57 5.78
C LEU A 251 17.48 29.10 6.37
N SER A 252 17.09 30.31 5.96
CA SER A 252 15.73 30.79 6.22
C SER A 252 14.71 30.03 5.38
N GLU A 253 13.46 29.95 5.85
CA GLU A 253 12.37 29.28 5.13
C GLU A 253 12.21 29.79 3.68
N PRO A 254 12.27 31.12 3.39
CA PRO A 254 12.24 31.61 2.00
C PRO A 254 13.40 31.11 1.14
N GLU A 255 14.60 30.92 1.72
CA GLU A 255 15.75 30.39 0.99
C GLU A 255 15.60 28.89 0.70
N ILE A 256 15.06 28.13 1.66
CA ILE A 256 14.72 26.72 1.48
C ILE A 256 13.70 26.57 0.35
N MET A 257 12.58 27.29 0.42
CA MET A 257 11.55 27.27 -0.61
C MET A 257 12.07 27.69 -1.99
N LYS A 258 12.98 28.68 -2.03
CA LYS A 258 13.60 29.10 -3.29
C LYS A 258 14.45 28.00 -3.91
N ARG A 259 15.27 27.30 -3.12
CA ARG A 259 16.06 26.16 -3.58
C ARG A 259 15.17 25.00 -4.00
N ASP A 260 14.10 24.76 -3.25
CA ASP A 260 13.13 23.71 -3.54
C ASP A 260 12.38 23.94 -4.86
N GLN A 261 11.88 25.14 -5.09
CA GLN A 261 11.25 25.51 -6.37
C GLN A 261 12.23 25.41 -7.55
N LEU A 262 13.50 25.77 -7.34
CA LEU A 262 14.52 25.60 -8.37
C LEU A 262 14.72 24.11 -8.68
N TRP A 263 14.84 23.27 -7.65
CA TRP A 263 14.94 21.82 -7.79
C TRP A 263 13.75 21.23 -8.55
N ILE A 264 12.52 21.57 -8.18
CA ILE A 264 11.29 21.09 -8.84
C ILE A 264 11.21 21.55 -10.30
N LYS A 265 11.67 22.78 -10.58
CA LYS A 265 11.68 23.30 -11.95
C LYS A 265 12.70 22.57 -12.81
N GLU A 266 13.90 22.32 -12.27
CA GLU A 266 14.95 21.56 -12.93
C GLU A 266 14.59 20.07 -13.04
N SER A 267 13.77 19.53 -12.12
CA SER A 267 13.37 18.12 -12.13
C SER A 267 12.51 17.75 -13.34
N LYS A 268 11.78 18.73 -13.90
CA LYS A 268 10.88 18.55 -15.05
C LYS A 268 11.53 18.68 -16.42
N HIS A 269 12.78 19.16 -16.51
CA HIS A 269 13.51 19.34 -17.77
C HIS A 269 14.84 18.58 -17.72
N VAL A 270 15.18 17.83 -18.78
CA VAL A 270 16.33 16.92 -18.80
C VAL A 270 17.63 17.66 -18.43
N GLY A 271 18.22 17.29 -17.28
CA GLY A 271 19.53 17.77 -16.81
C GLY A 271 19.47 18.58 -15.52
N HIS A 272 19.45 17.92 -14.35
CA HIS A 272 19.47 18.56 -13.03
C HIS A 272 20.88 18.99 -12.67
N ALA A 273 21.24 20.27 -12.71
CA ALA A 273 22.61 20.66 -12.35
C ALA A 273 22.89 20.36 -10.87
N ASP A 274 21.97 20.72 -9.99
CA ASP A 274 22.15 20.55 -8.54
C ASP A 274 21.89 19.10 -8.08
N GLY A 275 20.89 18.43 -8.67
CA GLY A 275 20.64 17.02 -8.39
C GLY A 275 21.74 16.07 -8.92
N LEU A 276 22.29 16.36 -10.11
CA LEU A 276 23.41 15.58 -10.67
C LEU A 276 24.71 15.84 -9.90
N THR A 277 24.95 17.07 -9.45
CA THR A 277 26.12 17.35 -8.59
C THR A 277 26.00 16.67 -7.23
N MET A 278 24.81 16.64 -6.63
CA MET A 278 24.58 15.91 -5.38
C MET A 278 24.81 14.39 -5.55
N PHE A 279 24.48 13.82 -6.70
CA PHE A 279 24.80 12.41 -7.01
C PHE A 279 26.29 12.11 -7.06
N ASP A 280 27.10 13.10 -7.40
CA ASP A 280 28.54 12.95 -7.52
C ASP A 280 29.28 13.03 -6.19
N LEU A 281 28.59 13.43 -5.11
CA LEU A 281 29.14 13.45 -3.77
C LEU A 281 29.61 12.05 -3.33
N PRO A 282 30.72 11.95 -2.57
CA PRO A 282 31.22 10.68 -2.06
C PRO A 282 30.16 9.87 -1.31
N LEU A 283 29.35 10.53 -0.48
CA LEU A 283 28.29 9.88 0.31
C LEU A 283 27.14 9.37 -0.57
N SER A 284 26.74 10.12 -1.59
CA SER A 284 25.74 9.67 -2.58
C SER A 284 26.22 8.45 -3.38
N LYS A 285 27.51 8.40 -3.75
CA LYS A 285 28.14 7.24 -4.38
C LYS A 285 28.17 6.03 -3.44
N LEU A 286 28.46 6.26 -2.15
CA LEU A 286 28.38 5.22 -1.12
C LEU A 286 26.95 4.68 -0.99
N PHE A 287 25.94 5.55 -0.96
CA PHE A 287 24.53 5.15 -0.87
C PHE A 287 24.12 4.29 -2.06
N LYS A 288 24.50 4.65 -3.29
CA LYS A 288 24.24 3.79 -4.47
C LYS A 288 24.88 2.41 -4.33
N LYS A 289 26.13 2.35 -3.84
CA LYS A 289 26.82 1.07 -3.60
C LYS A 289 26.10 0.25 -2.53
N TRP A 290 25.73 0.87 -1.41
CA TRP A 290 24.99 0.22 -0.32
C TRP A 290 23.63 -0.28 -0.82
N GLN A 291 22.86 0.55 -1.53
CA GLN A 291 21.56 0.24 -2.11
C GLN A 291 21.61 -1.01 -3.01
N SER A 292 22.62 -1.11 -3.88
CA SER A 292 22.73 -2.23 -4.84
C SER A 292 22.85 -3.61 -4.18
N GLN A 293 23.28 -3.68 -2.91
CA GLN A 293 23.37 -4.93 -2.14
C GLN A 293 21.99 -5.54 -1.85
N PHE A 294 20.94 -4.73 -1.90
CA PHE A 294 19.58 -5.13 -1.56
C PHE A 294 18.75 -5.58 -2.76
N LYS A 295 19.35 -5.70 -3.96
CA LYS A 295 18.71 -6.22 -5.18
C LYS A 295 17.33 -5.60 -5.47
N GLY A 296 17.20 -4.29 -5.24
CA GLY A 296 15.97 -3.53 -5.49
C GLY A 296 14.96 -3.50 -4.36
N VAL A 297 15.24 -4.12 -3.20
CA VAL A 297 14.43 -3.93 -1.97
C VAL A 297 14.52 -2.48 -1.50
N VAL A 298 15.72 -1.91 -1.45
CA VAL A 298 15.90 -0.48 -1.23
C VAL A 298 15.90 0.23 -2.58
N THR A 299 14.94 1.11 -2.81
CA THR A 299 14.74 1.84 -4.06
C THR A 299 15.42 3.21 -4.07
N GLU A 300 15.57 3.81 -2.89
CA GLU A 300 16.26 5.09 -2.71
C GLU A 300 16.76 5.27 -1.27
N LEU A 301 17.75 6.16 -1.12
CA LEU A 301 18.23 6.69 0.15
C LEU A 301 18.27 8.20 0.04
N ILE A 302 17.78 8.87 1.06
CA ILE A 302 17.81 10.32 1.21
C ILE A 302 18.35 10.61 2.61
N LEU A 303 19.43 11.38 2.68
CA LEU A 303 19.96 11.90 3.94
C LEU A 303 19.60 13.38 4.03
N THR A 304 19.00 13.77 5.14
CA THR A 304 18.63 15.15 5.40
C THR A 304 19.33 15.71 6.64
N ASP A 305 19.44 17.02 6.70
CA ASP A 305 19.83 17.74 7.92
C ASP A 305 18.63 17.98 8.86
N SER A 306 18.83 18.76 9.93
CA SER A 306 17.79 19.06 10.94
C SER A 306 16.68 19.98 10.42
N GLN A 307 16.89 20.65 9.29
CA GLN A 307 15.86 21.44 8.59
C GLN A 307 15.14 20.63 7.51
N GLY A 308 15.56 19.39 7.25
CA GLY A 308 15.03 18.54 6.18
C GLY A 308 15.63 18.84 4.81
N LYS A 309 16.76 19.55 4.72
CA LYS A 309 17.47 19.80 3.45
C LYS A 309 18.19 18.52 3.01
N ASN A 310 18.08 18.15 1.73
CA ASN A 310 18.84 17.02 1.19
C ASN A 310 20.35 17.29 1.22
N ILE A 311 21.10 16.31 1.76
CA ILE A 311 22.57 16.31 1.85
C ILE A 311 23.16 15.30 0.86
N ALA A 312 22.60 14.08 0.84
CA ALA A 312 23.05 13.01 -0.03
C ALA A 312 21.85 12.16 -0.48
N ILE A 313 21.87 11.72 -1.74
CA ILE A 313 20.77 10.97 -2.35
C ILE A 313 21.30 9.83 -3.21
N SER A 314 20.62 8.68 -3.19
CA SER A 314 20.94 7.54 -4.08
C SER A 314 20.11 7.51 -5.36
N LYS A 315 18.95 8.17 -5.35
CA LYS A 315 18.06 8.41 -6.49
C LYS A 315 17.58 9.87 -6.46
N LEU A 316 17.16 10.41 -7.61
CA LEU A 316 16.61 11.76 -7.68
C LEU A 316 15.30 11.83 -6.92
N THR A 317 15.21 12.83 -6.05
CA THR A 317 13.99 13.22 -5.34
C THR A 317 13.17 14.17 -6.19
N SER A 318 11.86 14.22 -5.95
CA SER A 318 10.95 15.18 -6.58
C SER A 318 11.31 16.64 -6.29
N ASP A 319 11.88 16.85 -5.11
CA ASP A 319 12.05 18.10 -4.39
C ASP A 319 13.32 18.06 -3.52
N TYR A 320 13.81 19.23 -3.11
CA TYR A 320 15.04 19.38 -2.32
C TYR A 320 14.77 19.35 -0.82
N TRP A 321 13.62 19.86 -0.41
CA TRP A 321 13.24 19.97 0.99
C TRP A 321 12.31 18.83 1.37
N GLN A 322 12.59 18.16 2.47
CA GLN A 322 11.78 17.04 3.00
C GLN A 322 11.21 17.38 4.37
N GLY A 323 11.46 18.59 4.88
CA GLY A 323 11.17 18.99 6.26
C GLY A 323 9.69 19.15 6.57
N ASP A 324 8.87 19.31 5.53
CA ASP A 324 7.41 19.37 5.58
C ASP A 324 6.75 17.99 5.43
N GLU A 325 7.51 16.94 5.09
CA GLU A 325 6.97 15.61 4.85
C GLU A 325 6.78 14.78 6.13
N ASN A 326 5.82 13.85 6.10
CA ASN A 326 5.53 12.95 7.22
C ASN A 326 6.73 12.04 7.57
N LYS A 327 7.42 11.52 6.57
CA LYS A 327 8.63 10.69 6.72
C LYS A 327 9.73 11.38 7.56
N PHE A 328 9.85 12.71 7.46
CA PHE A 328 10.75 13.51 8.27
C PHE A 328 10.13 13.91 9.62
N THR A 329 8.97 14.58 9.60
CA THR A 329 8.42 15.20 10.81
C THR A 329 8.02 14.20 11.89
N LYS A 330 7.57 12.98 11.52
CA LYS A 330 7.18 11.96 12.49
C LYS A 330 8.37 11.45 13.31
N ILE A 331 9.55 11.28 12.71
CA ILE A 331 10.73 10.75 13.40
C ILE A 331 11.24 11.72 14.49
N PHE A 332 11.08 13.04 14.30
CA PHE A 332 11.42 14.06 15.30
C PHE A 332 10.43 14.12 16.47
N LYS A 333 9.18 13.66 16.27
CA LYS A 333 8.10 13.76 17.26
C LYS A 333 7.96 12.51 18.14
N GLN A 334 8.81 11.50 17.93
CA GLN A 334 8.70 10.22 18.62
C GLN A 334 10.02 9.82 19.29
N SER A 335 9.94 8.85 20.20
CA SER A 335 11.10 8.27 20.90
C SER A 335 11.65 7.01 20.22
N LYS A 336 10.93 6.42 19.26
CA LYS A 336 11.40 5.28 18.49
C LYS A 336 12.50 5.71 17.53
N ASP A 337 13.47 4.83 17.32
CA ASP A 337 14.61 5.07 16.46
C ASP A 337 14.37 4.67 14.99
N TYR A 338 13.10 4.48 14.61
CA TYR A 338 12.66 4.32 13.22
C TYR A 338 11.18 4.70 13.07
N ASN A 339 10.77 5.08 11.86
CA ASN A 339 9.37 5.32 11.49
C ASN A 339 9.07 4.77 10.10
N PHE A 340 7.98 4.03 9.95
CA PHE A 340 7.38 3.76 8.64
C PHE A 340 6.37 4.86 8.32
N ASP A 341 6.39 5.37 7.10
CA ASP A 341 5.28 6.17 6.57
C ASP A 341 4.25 5.28 5.87
N SER A 342 3.29 5.88 5.18
CA SER A 342 2.34 5.13 4.38
C SER A 342 2.97 4.46 3.15
N VAL A 343 2.40 3.33 2.77
CA VAL A 343 2.61 2.67 1.49
C VAL A 343 1.98 3.52 0.37
N THR A 344 2.77 3.83 -0.64
CA THR A 344 2.36 4.52 -1.85
C THR A 344 2.38 3.56 -3.03
N TYR A 345 1.38 3.66 -3.90
CA TYR A 345 1.34 2.91 -5.15
C TYR A 345 1.88 3.78 -6.29
N ASP A 346 2.96 3.34 -6.92
CA ASP A 346 3.46 3.96 -8.14
C ASP A 346 2.77 3.31 -9.36
N ALA A 347 1.80 4.01 -9.95
CA ALA A 347 1.05 3.53 -11.11
C ALA A 347 1.92 3.33 -12.36
N SER A 348 3.10 3.97 -12.45
CA SER A 348 4.00 3.82 -13.59
C SER A 348 4.80 2.53 -13.52
N THR A 349 5.27 2.17 -12.33
CA THR A 349 6.09 0.97 -12.10
C THR A 349 5.29 -0.20 -11.54
N HIS A 350 4.01 0.01 -11.20
CA HIS A 350 3.11 -0.96 -10.56
C HIS A 350 3.69 -1.55 -9.27
N HIS A 351 4.51 -0.77 -8.55
CA HIS A 351 5.15 -1.19 -7.30
C HIS A 351 4.57 -0.43 -6.11
N PHE A 352 4.56 -1.11 -4.96
CA PHE A 352 4.23 -0.53 -3.67
C PHE A 352 5.52 -0.15 -2.97
N GLN A 353 5.63 1.11 -2.57
CA GLN A 353 6.79 1.62 -1.86
C GLN A 353 6.37 2.15 -0.49
N VAL A 354 7.19 1.91 0.53
CA VAL A 354 7.07 2.54 1.85
C VAL A 354 8.33 3.34 2.14
N GLN A 355 8.23 4.41 2.94
CA GLN A 355 9.39 5.16 3.44
C GLN A 355 9.71 4.70 4.87
N LEU A 356 10.93 4.22 5.08
CA LEU A 356 11.47 3.84 6.39
C LEU A 356 12.53 4.86 6.81
N SER A 357 12.24 5.62 7.85
CA SER A 357 13.06 6.74 8.31
C SER A 357 13.76 6.39 9.62
N PHE A 358 15.01 6.82 9.78
CA PHE A 358 15.83 6.65 10.97
C PHE A 358 16.41 8.00 11.41
N PRO A 359 16.50 8.27 12.72
CA PRO A 359 17.13 9.48 13.20
C PRO A 359 18.65 9.36 13.04
N VAL A 360 19.28 10.45 12.58
CA VAL A 360 20.72 10.64 12.65
C VAL A 360 21.02 11.34 13.96
N LEU A 361 21.86 10.71 14.79
CA LEU A 361 22.23 11.22 16.10
C LEU A 361 23.70 11.66 16.08
N ASP A 362 24.01 12.76 16.76
CA ASP A 362 25.39 13.16 17.05
C ASP A 362 25.98 12.37 18.24
N ASP A 363 27.24 12.62 18.58
CA ASP A 363 27.93 12.00 19.72
C ASP A 363 27.27 12.31 21.07
N ASN A 364 26.48 13.38 21.17
CA ASN A 364 25.72 13.76 22.35
C ASN A 364 24.30 13.16 22.36
N ASN A 365 23.98 12.29 21.39
CA ASN A 365 22.66 11.68 21.20
C ASN A 365 21.56 12.71 20.84
N SER A 366 21.95 13.85 20.26
CA SER A 366 21.05 14.86 19.71
C SER A 366 20.60 14.48 18.31
N HIS A 367 19.31 14.65 18.01
CA HIS A 367 18.76 14.36 16.69
C HIS A 367 19.09 15.50 15.71
N ILE A 368 19.99 15.24 14.76
CA ILE A 368 20.58 16.26 13.87
C ILE A 368 20.14 16.12 12.41
N GLY A 369 19.38 15.08 12.05
CA GLY A 369 18.94 14.83 10.68
C GLY A 369 18.27 13.48 10.54
N VAL A 370 17.89 13.10 9.31
CA VAL A 370 17.13 11.86 9.07
C VAL A 370 17.73 11.10 7.90
N LEU A 371 17.89 9.79 8.06
CA LEU A 371 18.12 8.87 6.95
C LEU A 371 16.79 8.24 6.55
N ILE A 372 16.38 8.46 5.32
CA ILE A 372 15.12 7.96 4.77
C ILE A 372 15.45 6.92 3.71
N LEU A 373 14.85 5.73 3.82
CA LEU A 373 14.96 4.64 2.86
C LEU A 373 13.61 4.45 2.17
N GLY A 374 13.58 4.55 0.85
CA GLY A 374 12.46 4.02 0.08
C GLY A 374 12.61 2.50 -0.06
N VAL A 375 11.55 1.78 0.27
CA VAL A 375 11.54 0.31 0.31
C VAL A 375 10.43 -0.22 -0.58
N ASP A 376 10.78 -1.03 -1.58
CA ASP A 376 9.83 -1.83 -2.35
C ASP A 376 9.27 -2.93 -1.45
N VAL A 377 7.99 -2.78 -1.09
CA VAL A 377 7.39 -3.57 -0.02
C VAL A 377 7.28 -5.03 -0.42
N GLU A 378 6.90 -5.32 -1.67
CA GLU A 378 6.78 -6.70 -2.15
C GLU A 378 8.15 -7.40 -2.09
N LYS A 379 9.18 -6.79 -2.69
CA LYS A 379 10.53 -7.39 -2.67
C LYS A 379 11.06 -7.53 -1.25
N ALA A 380 10.73 -6.61 -0.35
CA ALA A 380 11.16 -6.66 1.04
C ALA A 380 10.53 -7.84 1.81
N LEU A 381 9.26 -8.14 1.54
CA LEU A 381 8.50 -9.21 2.20
C LEU A 381 8.72 -10.59 1.56
N HIS A 382 9.05 -10.64 0.26
CA HIS A 382 9.51 -11.88 -0.37
C HIS A 382 10.79 -12.37 0.31
N SER A 383 10.76 -13.62 0.78
CA SER A 383 11.92 -14.25 1.39
C SER A 383 13.09 -14.27 0.42
N SER A 384 14.31 -14.01 0.90
CA SER A 384 15.56 -14.05 0.13
C SER A 384 15.87 -15.41 -0.53
N ASN A 385 14.95 -16.38 -0.45
CA ASN A 385 15.08 -17.76 -0.88
C ASN A 385 14.17 -18.15 -2.06
N GLU A 386 13.56 -17.19 -2.76
CA GLU A 386 13.05 -17.46 -4.11
C GLU A 386 14.23 -17.68 -5.07
N LYS A 387 14.79 -18.89 -5.02
CA LYS A 387 15.30 -19.51 -6.23
C LYS A 387 14.10 -19.68 -7.14
N SER A 388 14.09 -18.86 -8.18
CA SER A 388 13.24 -18.98 -9.36
C SER A 388 13.07 -20.46 -9.71
N ASN A 389 11.82 -20.93 -9.69
CA ASN A 389 11.39 -22.13 -10.39
C ASN A 389 10.11 -21.80 -11.12
#